data_AF-A0A2M7KWR5-F1
#
_entry.id   AF-A0A2M7KWR5-F1
#
_cell.length_a   1.000
_cell.length_b   1.000
_cell.length_c   1.000
_cell.angle_alpha   90.00
_cell.angle_beta   90.00
_cell.angle_gamma   90.00
#
_symmetry.space_group_name_H-M   'P 1'
#
loop_
_entity.id
_entity.type
_entity.pdbx_description
1 polymer ?
#
loop_
_entity_poly.entity_id
_entity_poly.type
_entity_poly.pdbx_seq_one_letter_code
_entity_poly.pdbx_strand_id
1 'polypeptide(L)'
;VIDIYMPDMKYASAQVGLQYSKIRDYPQINQAAVKEMHRQVGDLQINEEGLAERGLLVRHLVLPNGLAGSEEILRFIAEEISKNTYVNLMNQYRPAHHALQFPELNRPITSSEYQAALQVAQTVGLNRLNASFP
;
A
#
# COMPACT_ATOMS: atom_id res chain seq x y z
N VAL A 1 -23.37 -8.42 -1.43
CA VAL A 1 -22.35 -8.60 -2.49
C VAL A 1 -21.51 -7.33 -2.50
N ILE A 2 -20.17 -7.46 -2.64
CA ILE A 2 -19.24 -6.32 -2.73
C ILE A 2 -18.63 -6.36 -4.13
N ASP A 3 -18.55 -5.19 -4.76
CA ASP A 3 -18.01 -5.06 -6.12
C ASP A 3 -16.56 -4.59 -6.09
N ILE A 4 -16.23 -3.58 -5.27
CA ILE A 4 -14.88 -3.01 -5.21
C ILE A 4 -14.39 -2.96 -3.77
N TYR A 5 -13.14 -3.35 -3.57
CA TYR A 5 -12.39 -3.12 -2.34
C TYR A 5 -11.25 -2.13 -2.58
N MET A 6 -11.05 -1.21 -1.62
CA MET A 6 -9.93 -0.26 -1.64
C MET A 6 -9.18 -0.23 -0.30
N PRO A 7 -8.49 -1.32 0.09
CA PRO A 7 -7.82 -1.40 1.38
C PRO A 7 -6.52 -0.59 1.42
N ASP A 8 -6.14 -0.16 2.63
CA ASP A 8 -4.80 0.35 2.92
C ASP A 8 -3.90 -0.76 3.47
N MET A 9 -2.72 -0.90 2.86
CA MET A 9 -1.62 -1.67 3.44
C MET A 9 -0.58 -0.68 3.96
N LYS A 10 -0.56 -0.44 5.28
CA LYS A 10 0.25 0.64 5.88
C LYS A 10 1.65 0.19 6.33
N TYR A 11 1.75 -1.00 6.89
CA TYR A 11 2.97 -1.50 7.54
C TYR A 11 3.20 -2.98 7.23
N ALA A 12 4.42 -3.35 6.86
CA ALA A 12 4.84 -4.75 6.80
C ALA A 12 5.28 -5.32 8.17
N SER A 13 5.62 -4.44 9.13
CA SER A 13 6.16 -4.84 10.43
C SER A 13 5.13 -4.73 11.56
N ALA A 14 5.03 -5.80 12.37
CA ALA A 14 4.25 -5.84 13.60
C ALA A 14 4.74 -4.81 14.63
N GLN A 15 6.07 -4.62 14.72
CA GLN A 15 6.67 -3.64 15.63
C GLN A 15 6.26 -2.21 15.26
N VAL A 16 6.33 -1.87 13.98
CA VAL A 16 5.90 -0.55 13.46
C VAL A 16 4.41 -0.34 13.67
N GLY A 17 3.58 -1.33 13.35
CA GLY A 17 2.13 -1.29 13.56
C GLY A 17 1.77 -1.07 15.04
N LEU A 18 2.49 -1.73 15.96
CA LEU A 18 2.33 -1.54 17.39
C LEU A 18 2.81 -0.15 17.83
N GLN A 19 3.96 0.31 17.36
CA GLN A 19 4.54 1.57 17.79
C GLN A 19 3.65 2.76 17.43
N TYR A 20 3.23 2.85 16.15
CA TYR A 20 2.56 4.02 15.61
C TYR A 20 1.04 3.92 15.56
N SER A 21 0.48 2.70 15.49
CA SER A 21 -0.97 2.48 15.43
C SER A 21 -1.52 1.67 16.60
N LYS A 22 -0.67 1.20 17.52
CA LYS A 22 -1.05 0.35 18.67
C LYS A 22 -1.67 -0.99 18.28
N ILE A 23 -1.37 -1.49 17.07
CA ILE A 23 -1.87 -2.77 16.55
C ILE A 23 -0.72 -3.78 16.46
N ARG A 24 -0.76 -4.82 17.29
CA ARG A 24 0.31 -5.83 17.39
C ARG A 24 0.46 -6.67 16.12
N ASP A 25 -0.65 -7.19 15.61
CA ASP A 25 -0.64 -8.19 14.53
C ASP A 25 -1.05 -7.61 13.18
N TYR A 26 -0.80 -6.29 12.98
CA TYR A 26 -1.25 -5.54 11.81
C TYR A 26 -0.94 -6.23 10.47
N PRO A 27 0.32 -6.60 10.15
CA PRO A 27 0.63 -7.16 8.83
C PRO A 27 -0.09 -8.48 8.59
N GLN A 28 -0.15 -9.36 9.59
CA GLN A 28 -0.79 -10.67 9.47
C GLN A 28 -2.29 -10.55 9.17
N ILE A 29 -3.00 -9.73 9.94
CA ILE A 29 -4.44 -9.53 9.78
C ILE A 29 -4.74 -8.77 8.48
N ASN A 30 -3.97 -7.73 8.17
CA ASN A 30 -4.15 -6.94 6.96
C ASN A 30 -3.93 -7.77 5.70
N GLN A 31 -2.85 -8.55 5.63
CA GLN A 31 -2.55 -9.43 4.49
C GLN A 31 -3.61 -10.52 4.30
N ALA A 32 -4.07 -11.15 5.39
CA ALA A 32 -5.15 -12.14 5.33
C ALA A 32 -6.46 -11.51 4.81
N ALA A 33 -6.78 -10.29 5.27
CA ALA A 33 -7.96 -9.57 4.80
C ALA A 33 -7.85 -9.20 3.31
N VAL A 34 -6.68 -8.72 2.84
CA VAL A 34 -6.46 -8.37 1.42
C VAL A 34 -6.55 -9.61 0.52
N LYS A 35 -6.03 -10.76 0.95
CA LYS A 35 -6.21 -12.04 0.25
C LYS A 35 -7.68 -12.39 0.10
N GLU A 36 -8.45 -12.29 1.17
CA GLU A 36 -9.89 -12.59 1.14
C GLU A 36 -10.66 -11.59 0.26
N MET A 37 -10.31 -10.30 0.31
CA MET A 37 -10.89 -9.29 -0.58
C MET A 37 -10.62 -9.65 -2.04
N HIS A 38 -9.38 -9.95 -2.41
CA HIS A 38 -9.01 -10.37 -3.77
C HIS A 38 -9.76 -11.64 -4.19
N ARG A 39 -9.87 -12.65 -3.33
CA ARG A 39 -10.63 -13.87 -3.60
C ARG A 39 -12.10 -13.59 -3.96
N GLN A 40 -12.69 -12.54 -3.40
CA GLN A 40 -14.10 -12.19 -3.65
C GLN A 40 -14.32 -11.40 -4.94
N VAL A 41 -13.41 -10.50 -5.31
CA VAL A 41 -13.62 -9.54 -6.42
C VAL A 41 -12.62 -9.64 -7.57
N GLY A 42 -11.47 -10.29 -7.36
CA GLY A 42 -10.38 -10.42 -8.32
C GLY A 42 -9.62 -9.13 -8.59
N ASP A 43 -8.90 -9.11 -9.71
CA ASP A 43 -8.19 -7.93 -10.21
C ASP A 43 -9.18 -6.85 -10.67
N LEU A 44 -8.79 -5.57 -10.54
CA LEU A 44 -9.62 -4.44 -10.94
C LEU A 44 -9.98 -4.48 -12.43
N GLN A 45 -11.28 -4.50 -12.70
CA GLN A 45 -11.92 -4.39 -14.01
C GLN A 45 -12.39 -2.96 -14.20
N ILE A 46 -11.98 -2.37 -15.32
CA ILE A 46 -12.32 -1.03 -15.74
C ILE A 46 -12.96 -1.16 -17.12
N ASN A 47 -14.13 -0.56 -17.31
CA ASN A 47 -14.84 -0.62 -18.59
C ASN A 47 -14.28 0.37 -19.62
N GLU A 48 -14.87 0.38 -20.82
CA GLU A 48 -14.44 1.22 -21.94
C GLU A 48 -14.54 2.73 -21.65
N GLU A 49 -15.41 3.13 -20.71
CA GLU A 49 -15.57 4.52 -20.26
C GLU A 49 -14.56 4.91 -19.16
N GLY A 50 -13.72 3.98 -18.70
CA GLY A 50 -12.76 4.21 -17.63
C GLY A 50 -13.33 4.07 -16.22
N LEU A 51 -14.55 3.55 -16.07
CA LEU A 51 -15.20 3.32 -14.78
C LEU A 51 -14.77 1.97 -14.19
N ALA A 52 -14.34 1.95 -12.94
CA ALA A 52 -14.09 0.72 -12.20
C ALA A 52 -15.43 0.03 -11.87
N GLU A 53 -15.60 -1.22 -12.27
CA GLU A 53 -16.84 -1.97 -12.09
C GLU A 53 -16.73 -3.02 -10.99
N ARG A 54 -15.57 -3.70 -10.90
CA ARG A 54 -15.33 -4.76 -9.92
C ARG A 54 -13.83 -4.97 -9.69
N GLY A 55 -13.43 -5.31 -8.48
CA GLY A 55 -12.07 -5.78 -8.19
C GLY A 55 -11.36 -5.04 -7.06
N LEU A 56 -10.07 -5.34 -6.92
CA LEU A 56 -9.24 -4.85 -5.82
C LEU A 56 -8.31 -3.70 -6.26
N LEU A 57 -8.35 -2.60 -5.51
CA LEU A 57 -7.45 -1.44 -5.61
C LEU A 57 -6.69 -1.25 -4.30
N VAL A 58 -5.42 -1.65 -4.23
CA VAL A 58 -4.64 -1.51 -2.99
C VAL A 58 -4.02 -0.12 -2.89
N ARG A 59 -4.16 0.52 -1.72
CA ARG A 59 -3.46 1.77 -1.41
C ARG A 59 -2.27 1.50 -0.50
N HIS A 60 -1.13 2.07 -0.85
CA HIS A 60 0.08 1.98 -0.04
C HIS A 60 0.71 3.36 0.12
N LEU A 61 0.75 3.87 1.36
CA LEU A 61 1.39 5.14 1.69
C LEU A 61 2.86 4.90 2.03
N VAL A 62 3.76 5.48 1.25
CA VAL A 62 5.19 5.47 1.60
C VAL A 62 5.41 6.36 2.82
N LEU A 63 6.18 5.85 3.79
CA LEU A 63 6.51 6.55 5.03
C LEU A 63 8.00 6.84 5.12
N PRO A 64 8.40 7.91 5.84
CA PRO A 64 9.80 8.27 5.99
C PRO A 64 10.58 7.15 6.68
N ASN A 65 11.87 7.09 6.41
CA ASN A 65 12.82 6.13 6.97
C ASN A 65 12.45 4.66 6.69
N GLY A 66 11.71 4.40 5.61
CA GLY A 66 11.30 3.05 5.22
C GLY A 66 10.28 2.42 6.16
N LEU A 67 9.66 3.19 7.06
CA LEU A 67 8.81 2.65 8.13
C LEU A 67 7.60 1.87 7.63
N ALA A 68 7.12 2.13 6.41
CA ALA A 68 6.01 1.39 5.83
C ALA A 68 6.38 -0.07 5.50
N GLY A 69 7.66 -0.40 5.28
CA GLY A 69 8.07 -1.68 4.70
C GLY A 69 7.50 -1.85 3.28
N SER A 70 7.73 -0.84 2.44
CA SER A 70 7.14 -0.78 1.10
C SER A 70 7.59 -1.93 0.22
N GLU A 71 8.84 -2.37 0.34
CA GLU A 71 9.32 -3.51 -0.44
C GLU A 71 8.56 -4.78 -0.11
N GLU A 72 8.39 -5.08 1.18
CA GLU A 72 7.71 -6.27 1.64
C GLU A 72 6.22 -6.25 1.27
N ILE A 73 5.57 -5.09 1.35
CA ILE A 73 4.17 -4.94 0.92
C ILE A 73 4.04 -5.15 -0.60
N LEU A 74 4.90 -4.52 -1.41
CA LEU A 74 4.83 -4.63 -2.86
C LEU A 74 5.14 -6.07 -3.32
N ARG A 75 6.11 -6.72 -2.69
CA ARG A 75 6.43 -8.13 -2.90
C ARG A 75 5.25 -9.03 -2.57
N PHE A 76 4.63 -8.84 -1.40
CA PHE A 76 3.43 -9.58 -1.01
C PHE A 76 2.31 -9.43 -2.04
N ILE A 77 2.03 -8.20 -2.51
CA ILE A 77 0.99 -7.98 -3.53
C ILE A 77 1.32 -8.73 -4.82
N ALA A 78 2.57 -8.66 -5.28
CA ALA A 78 2.98 -9.28 -6.54
C ALA A 78 3.00 -10.82 -6.47
N GLU A 79 3.44 -11.38 -5.34
CA GLU A 79 3.66 -12.83 -5.17
C GLU A 79 2.42 -13.57 -4.65
N GLU A 80 1.60 -12.93 -3.80
CA GLU A 80 0.51 -13.59 -3.10
C GLU A 80 -0.89 -13.09 -3.46
N ILE A 81 -1.02 -11.94 -4.13
CA ILE A 81 -2.31 -11.41 -4.58
C ILE A 81 -2.42 -11.53 -6.10
N SER A 82 -1.71 -10.68 -6.84
CA SER A 82 -1.66 -10.68 -8.30
C SER A 82 -0.69 -9.59 -8.78
N LYS A 83 0.13 -9.89 -9.79
CA LYS A 83 0.95 -8.89 -10.51
C LYS A 83 0.12 -7.85 -11.27
N ASN A 84 -1.17 -8.13 -11.49
CA ASN A 84 -2.13 -7.22 -12.11
C ASN A 84 -2.97 -6.44 -11.09
N THR A 85 -2.70 -6.59 -9.79
CA THR A 85 -3.33 -5.77 -8.76
C THR A 85 -3.05 -4.29 -9.05
N TYR A 86 -4.09 -3.47 -9.07
CA TYR A 86 -3.90 -2.04 -9.18
C TYR A 86 -3.39 -1.51 -7.84
N VAL A 87 -2.22 -0.88 -7.84
CA VAL A 87 -1.61 -0.31 -6.64
C VAL A 87 -1.50 1.20 -6.77
N ASN A 88 -2.17 1.91 -5.88
CA ASN A 88 -1.97 3.34 -5.68
C ASN A 88 -0.83 3.55 -4.68
N LEU A 89 0.37 3.84 -5.20
CA LEU A 89 1.55 4.13 -4.41
C LEU A 89 1.60 5.64 -4.10
N MET A 90 1.38 6.00 -2.84
CA MET A 90 1.15 7.39 -2.44
C MET A 90 2.40 8.01 -1.81
N ASN A 91 2.72 9.24 -2.23
CA ASN A 91 3.80 10.08 -1.69
C ASN A 91 3.31 11.19 -0.73
N GLN A 92 2.04 11.13 -0.34
CA GLN A 92 1.30 12.24 0.28
C GLN A 92 1.40 12.26 1.81
N TYR A 93 2.41 11.60 2.39
CA TYR A 93 2.57 11.62 3.84
C TYR A 93 2.91 13.03 4.33
N ARG A 94 2.15 13.50 5.31
CA ARG A 94 2.34 14.78 6.00
C ARG A 94 2.24 14.52 7.51
N PRO A 95 3.29 14.79 8.30
CA PRO A 95 3.23 14.63 9.74
C PRO A 95 2.13 15.50 10.35
N ALA A 96 1.33 14.93 11.23
CA ALA A 96 0.25 15.63 11.94
C ALA A 96 0.04 15.03 13.33
N HIS A 97 -0.54 15.82 14.24
CA HIS A 97 -0.90 15.38 15.60
C HIS A 97 0.30 14.76 16.34
N HIS A 98 0.15 13.57 16.91
CA HIS A 98 1.18 12.84 17.63
C HIS A 98 2.35 12.39 16.75
N ALA A 99 2.24 12.42 15.41
CA ALA A 99 3.39 12.09 14.54
C ALA A 99 4.59 13.00 14.80
N LEU A 100 4.34 14.25 15.23
CA LEU A 100 5.39 15.22 15.56
C LEU A 100 6.25 14.78 16.78
N GLN A 101 5.75 13.85 17.60
CA GLN A 101 6.44 13.33 18.78
C GLN A 101 7.39 12.17 18.44
N PHE A 102 7.34 11.65 17.21
CA PHE A 102 8.17 10.55 16.74
C PHE A 102 9.19 11.08 15.73
N PRO A 103 10.47 11.28 16.10
CA PRO A 103 11.49 11.84 15.21
C PRO A 103 11.56 11.15 13.85
N GLU A 104 11.32 9.86 13.80
CA GLU A 104 11.34 9.02 12.61
C GLU A 104 10.10 9.16 11.71
N LEU A 105 8.99 9.74 12.21
CA LEU A 105 7.79 10.05 11.43
C LEU A 105 7.57 11.56 11.27
N ASN A 106 8.29 12.41 11.99
CA ASN A 106 8.09 13.86 11.99
C ASN A 106 8.72 14.56 10.77
N ARG A 107 8.60 13.98 9.58
CA ARG A 107 8.91 14.67 8.32
C ARG A 107 8.12 14.09 7.14
N PRO A 108 7.91 14.88 6.08
CA PRO A 108 7.50 14.33 4.79
C PRO A 108 8.54 13.33 4.26
N ILE A 109 8.12 12.49 3.31
CA ILE A 109 9.05 11.61 2.59
C ILE A 109 9.92 12.41 1.63
N THR A 110 11.11 11.90 1.35
CA THR A 110 11.97 12.43 0.30
C THR A 110 11.58 11.87 -1.07
N SER A 111 12.01 12.54 -2.14
CA SER A 111 11.87 11.99 -3.49
C SER A 111 12.59 10.65 -3.65
N SER A 112 13.74 10.46 -3.00
CA SER A 112 14.49 9.19 -3.07
C SER A 112 13.74 8.02 -2.43
N GLU A 113 13.06 8.24 -1.30
CA GLU A 113 12.24 7.21 -0.65
C GLU A 113 11.07 6.78 -1.55
N TYR A 114 10.43 7.74 -2.21
CA TYR A 114 9.35 7.44 -3.15
C TYR A 114 9.87 6.72 -4.41
N GLN A 115 10.99 7.17 -4.98
CA GLN A 115 11.60 6.52 -6.14
C GLN A 115 12.06 5.09 -5.84
N ALA A 116 12.59 4.84 -4.64
CA ALA A 116 12.94 3.49 -4.21
C ALA A 116 11.71 2.56 -4.20
N ALA A 117 10.58 3.02 -3.67
CA ALA A 117 9.33 2.24 -3.68
C ALA A 117 8.81 1.98 -5.11
N LEU A 118 8.90 2.96 -6.01
CA LEU A 118 8.55 2.77 -7.43
C LEU A 118 9.46 1.74 -8.11
N GLN A 119 10.77 1.80 -7.87
CA GLN A 119 11.73 0.87 -8.44
C GLN A 119 11.47 -0.56 -7.95
N VAL A 120 11.11 -0.73 -6.68
CA VAL A 120 10.73 -2.04 -6.16
C VAL A 120 9.46 -2.54 -6.84
N ALA A 121 8.42 -1.70 -6.97
CA ALA A 121 7.17 -2.09 -7.64
C ALA A 121 7.41 -2.59 -9.07
N GLN A 122 8.30 -1.92 -9.81
CA GLN A 122 8.72 -2.35 -11.15
C GLN A 122 9.49 -3.68 -11.10
N THR A 123 10.42 -3.82 -10.16
CA THR A 123 11.28 -5.01 -10.00
C THR A 123 10.47 -6.27 -9.68
N VAL A 124 9.44 -6.14 -8.84
CA VAL A 124 8.53 -7.27 -8.50
C VAL A 124 7.48 -7.53 -9.59
N GLY A 125 7.41 -6.68 -10.62
CA GLY A 125 6.54 -6.85 -11.79
C GLY A 125 5.10 -6.40 -11.59
N LEU A 126 4.85 -5.38 -10.75
CA LEU A 126 3.53 -4.75 -10.66
C LEU A 126 3.32 -3.82 -11.85
N ASN A 127 2.35 -4.17 -12.70
CA ASN A 127 2.16 -3.53 -14.00
C ASN A 127 1.18 -2.34 -13.97
N ARG A 128 0.35 -2.25 -12.91
CA ARG A 128 -0.73 -1.26 -12.79
C ARG A 128 -0.47 -0.35 -11.60
N LEU A 129 0.39 0.66 -11.84
CA LEU A 129 0.77 1.65 -10.84
C LEU A 129 0.14 3.00 -11.19
N ASN A 130 -0.52 3.63 -10.22
CA ASN A 130 -0.80 5.06 -10.31
C ASN A 130 0.27 5.82 -9.52
N ALA A 131 1.15 6.52 -10.22
CA ALA A 131 2.02 7.49 -9.59
C ALA A 131 1.21 8.78 -9.41
N SER A 132 0.98 9.19 -8.17
CA SER A 132 0.41 10.51 -7.90
C SER A 132 1.42 11.56 -8.38
N PHE A 133 1.23 12.08 -9.59
CA PHE A 133 1.95 13.26 -10.07
C PHE A 133 1.43 14.49 -9.32
N PRO A 134 2.30 15.34 -8.76
CA PRO A 134 1.91 16.66 -8.27
C PRO A 134 1.50 17.59 -9.41
#